data_AF-A0A0C5GM96-F1
#
_entry.id   AF-A0A0C5GM96-F1
#
_cell.length_a   1.000
_cell.length_b   1.000
_cell.length_c   1.000
_cell.angle_alpha   90.00
_cell.angle_beta   90.00
_cell.angle_gamma   90.00
#
_symmetry.space_group_name_H-M   'P 1'
#
loop_
_entity.id
_entity.type
_entity.pdbx_description
1 polymer ?
#
loop_
_entity_poly.entity_id
_entity_poly.type
_entity_poly.pdbx_seq_one_letter_code
_entity_poly.pdbx_strand_id
1 'polypeptide(L)'
;VYLSVWSWTINNDFSLEFGYLIDPLTSIMLILITTVGIMVLIYSDNYMSHDQGYLRFFAYMSFSNTSMLGLVTSSNLIQIYFFWELVGMCSYLLIGFWFIRPIAANACQKAFVTNRVGDFGLLLGILGFYWITGSLEFRDLFEIFNNVVDNNEVDFLFVTLCACLLFAGAVAKSAQFPLHVWLPDAMEGPTPISALIHAATMVAAGIFLVARLLPLFIVIPFIMNLIAFIGIITLLLGATLALAQKDIKRGLAYSTMSQLGYMMLALGMGSYRAALFHLITHAYSKALLFLGSGSIIH
;
A
#
# COMPACT_ATOMS: atom_id res chain seq x y z
N VAL A 1 -6.57 13.56 16.07
CA VAL A 1 -7.92 13.39 16.66
C VAL A 1 -8.27 11.92 16.59
N TYR A 2 -8.47 11.27 17.73
CA TYR A 2 -8.97 9.89 17.81
C TYR A 2 -10.46 9.96 18.10
N LEU A 3 -11.27 9.34 17.24
CA LEU A 3 -12.72 9.24 17.42
C LEU A 3 -13.10 7.77 17.25
N SER A 4 -13.52 7.13 18.34
CA SER A 4 -14.13 5.80 18.33
C SER A 4 -15.57 5.94 17.82
N VAL A 5 -15.93 5.21 16.76
CA VAL A 5 -17.27 5.29 16.16
C VAL A 5 -18.13 4.12 16.60
N TRP A 6 -17.55 2.92 16.68
CA TRP A 6 -18.29 1.71 17.02
C TRP A 6 -17.35 0.68 17.63
N SER A 7 -17.69 0.11 18.79
CA SER A 7 -16.96 -1.02 19.36
C SER A 7 -17.67 -2.33 18.99
N TRP A 8 -16.91 -3.25 18.39
CA TRP A 8 -17.31 -4.63 18.20
C TRP A 8 -16.68 -5.47 19.31
N THR A 9 -17.44 -5.66 20.39
CA THR A 9 -17.06 -6.56 21.50
C THR A 9 -17.43 -7.99 21.13
N ILE A 10 -16.43 -8.87 21.05
CA ILE A 10 -16.65 -10.29 20.74
C ILE A 10 -16.72 -11.09 22.05
N ASN A 11 -15.88 -10.74 23.03
CA ASN A 11 -15.85 -11.30 24.39
C ASN A 11 -15.49 -10.20 25.40
N ASN A 12 -15.62 -10.47 26.70
CA ASN A 12 -15.25 -9.52 27.77
C ASN A 12 -13.77 -9.10 27.73
N ASP A 13 -12.89 -9.96 27.19
CA ASP A 13 -11.45 -9.72 27.12
C ASP A 13 -10.99 -9.22 25.74
N PHE A 14 -11.87 -9.24 24.73
CA PHE A 14 -11.54 -8.85 23.37
C PHE A 14 -12.57 -7.90 22.77
N SER A 15 -12.19 -6.63 22.74
CA SER A 15 -12.92 -5.54 22.10
C SER A 15 -12.17 -5.03 20.89
N LEU A 16 -12.82 -5.00 19.72
CA LEU A 16 -12.32 -4.34 18.52
C LEU A 16 -13.02 -3.00 18.36
N GLU A 17 -12.29 -1.90 18.46
CA GLU A 17 -12.86 -0.59 18.15
C GLU A 17 -12.72 -0.28 16.65
N PHE A 18 -13.81 0.14 16.02
CA PHE A 18 -13.78 0.80 14.74
C PHE A 18 -13.81 2.30 14.98
N GLY A 19 -12.71 2.95 14.60
CA GLY A 19 -12.53 4.38 14.78
C GLY A 19 -11.88 5.04 13.59
N TYR A 20 -11.65 6.33 13.76
CA TYR A 20 -10.87 7.15 12.85
C TYR A 20 -9.71 7.82 13.59
N LEU A 21 -8.51 7.68 13.03
CA LEU A 21 -7.30 8.32 13.50
C LEU A 21 -6.87 9.41 12.52
N ILE A 22 -7.18 10.67 12.87
CA ILE A 22 -6.82 11.84 12.05
C ILE A 22 -5.57 12.50 12.63
N ASP A 23 -4.43 12.20 12.01
CA ASP A 23 -3.10 12.70 12.34
C ASP A 23 -2.52 13.42 11.12
N PRO A 24 -1.39 14.16 11.26
CA PRO A 24 -0.75 14.82 10.12
C PRO A 24 -0.39 13.88 8.95
N LEU A 25 -0.08 12.60 9.20
CA LEU A 25 0.12 11.62 8.13
C LEU A 25 -1.17 11.38 7.34
N THR A 26 -2.24 11.11 8.08
CA THR A 26 -3.51 10.67 7.49
C THR A 26 -4.17 11.84 6.78
N SER A 27 -4.02 13.08 7.27
CA SER A 27 -4.49 14.27 6.56
C SER A 27 -3.78 14.49 5.22
N ILE A 28 -2.45 14.34 5.15
CA ILE A 28 -1.69 14.42 3.89
C ILE A 28 -2.20 13.36 2.90
N MET A 29 -2.33 12.12 3.36
CA MET A 29 -2.80 11.01 2.53
C MET A 29 -4.24 11.19 2.05
N LEU A 30 -5.15 11.68 2.90
CA LEU A 30 -6.53 11.99 2.53
C LEU A 30 -6.60 13.01 1.40
N ILE A 31 -5.82 14.11 1.49
CA ILE A 31 -5.75 15.13 0.43
C ILE A 31 -5.22 14.52 -0.87
N LEU A 32 -4.15 13.72 -0.78
CA LEU A 32 -3.54 13.08 -1.95
C LEU A 32 -4.52 12.14 -2.65
N ILE A 33 -5.16 11.24 -1.90
CA ILE A 33 -6.10 10.25 -2.46
C ILE A 33 -7.32 10.93 -3.09
N THR A 34 -7.90 11.92 -2.41
CA THR A 34 -9.09 12.63 -2.92
C THR A 34 -8.76 13.47 -4.16
N THR A 35 -7.66 14.23 -4.14
CA THR A 35 -7.28 15.09 -5.28
C THR A 35 -6.92 14.28 -6.52
N VAL A 36 -6.07 13.24 -6.38
CA VAL A 36 -5.73 12.35 -7.50
C VAL A 36 -6.96 11.56 -7.93
N GLY A 37 -7.77 11.07 -6.99
CA GLY A 37 -9.00 10.33 -7.28
C GLY A 37 -9.98 11.13 -8.14
N ILE A 38 -10.23 12.40 -7.80
CA ILE A 38 -11.10 13.30 -8.58
C ILE A 38 -10.53 13.54 -9.97
N MET A 39 -9.22 13.83 -10.09
CA MET A 39 -8.58 14.07 -11.39
C MET A 39 -8.67 12.84 -12.31
N VAL A 40 -8.45 11.64 -11.76
CA VAL A 40 -8.57 10.40 -12.53
C VAL A 40 -10.02 10.13 -12.94
N LEU A 41 -11.01 10.42 -12.09
CA LEU A 41 -12.42 10.28 -12.44
C LEU A 41 -12.82 11.21 -13.59
N ILE A 42 -12.37 12.48 -13.58
CA ILE A 42 -12.60 13.43 -14.67
C ILE A 42 -11.96 12.92 -15.97
N TYR A 43 -10.71 12.45 -15.91
CA TYR A 43 -10.03 11.89 -17.09
C TYR A 43 -10.75 10.64 -17.64
N SER A 44 -11.29 9.81 -16.75
CA SER A 44 -11.91 8.54 -17.11
C SER A 44 -13.20 8.72 -17.91
N ASP A 45 -13.88 9.85 -17.79
CA ASP A 45 -15.12 10.14 -18.53
C ASP A 45 -14.88 10.10 -20.04
N ASN A 46 -13.89 10.85 -20.51
CA ASN A 46 -13.51 10.87 -21.92
C ASN A 46 -12.90 9.53 -22.37
N TYR A 47 -11.98 8.97 -21.57
CA TYR A 47 -11.25 7.74 -21.93
C TYR A 47 -12.16 6.52 -22.07
N MET A 48 -13.24 6.43 -21.28
CA MET A 48 -14.15 5.28 -21.27
C MET A 48 -15.45 5.54 -22.07
N SER A 49 -15.62 6.71 -22.68
CA SER A 49 -16.86 7.14 -23.36
C SER A 49 -17.38 6.16 -24.42
N HIS A 50 -16.49 5.41 -25.06
CA HIS A 50 -16.82 4.43 -26.09
C HIS A 50 -16.84 2.96 -25.59
N ASP A 51 -16.53 2.70 -24.32
CA ASP A 51 -16.51 1.35 -23.76
C ASP A 51 -17.88 0.97 -23.16
N GLN A 52 -18.34 -0.23 -23.47
CA GLN A 52 -19.60 -0.80 -22.95
C GLN A 52 -19.59 -0.92 -21.42
N GLY A 53 -18.41 -1.01 -20.80
CA GLY A 53 -18.23 -1.16 -19.36
C GLY A 53 -18.22 0.13 -18.54
N TYR A 54 -18.63 1.28 -19.09
CA TYR A 54 -18.53 2.61 -18.47
C TYR A 54 -19.04 2.64 -17.00
N LEU A 55 -20.28 2.24 -16.73
CA LEU A 55 -20.85 2.28 -15.37
C LEU A 55 -20.10 1.39 -14.38
N ARG A 56 -19.69 0.19 -14.84
CA ARG A 56 -18.93 -0.76 -14.02
C ARG A 56 -17.56 -0.17 -13.64
N PHE A 57 -16.93 0.54 -14.57
CA PHE A 57 -15.64 1.18 -14.34
C PHE A 57 -15.73 2.22 -13.21
N PHE A 58 -16.70 3.14 -13.27
CA PHE A 58 -16.90 4.16 -12.23
C PHE A 58 -17.28 3.56 -10.87
N ALA A 59 -18.06 2.47 -10.85
CA ALA A 59 -18.36 1.74 -9.61
C ALA A 59 -17.09 1.16 -8.98
N TYR A 60 -16.21 0.52 -9.76
CA TYR A 60 -14.95 -0.03 -9.25
C TYR A 60 -13.96 1.06 -8.81
N MET A 61 -13.88 2.17 -9.54
CA MET A 61 -13.01 3.30 -9.21
C MET A 61 -13.43 3.98 -7.90
N SER A 62 -14.73 4.23 -7.73
CA SER A 62 -15.25 4.80 -6.48
C SER A 62 -15.03 3.85 -5.30
N PHE A 63 -15.27 2.55 -5.49
CA PHE A 63 -14.99 1.53 -4.47
C PHE A 63 -13.49 1.42 -4.11
N SER A 64 -12.60 1.58 -5.09
CA SER A 64 -11.15 1.64 -4.84
C SER A 64 -10.74 2.88 -4.05
N ASN A 65 -11.37 4.03 -4.30
CA ASN A 65 -11.10 5.25 -3.54
C ASN A 65 -11.63 5.14 -2.11
N THR A 66 -12.85 4.64 -1.91
CA THR A 66 -13.43 4.49 -0.56
C THR A 66 -12.65 3.49 0.28
N SER A 67 -12.22 2.37 -0.30
CA SER A 67 -11.37 1.40 0.41
C SER A 67 -10.02 1.99 0.82
N MET A 68 -9.36 2.77 -0.05
CA MET A 68 -8.11 3.43 0.29
C MET A 68 -8.28 4.53 1.35
N LEU A 69 -9.37 5.32 1.29
CA LEU A 69 -9.68 6.31 2.31
C LEU A 69 -9.92 5.65 3.67
N GLY A 70 -10.63 4.51 3.72
CA GLY A 70 -10.81 3.73 4.93
C GLY A 70 -9.51 3.15 5.49
N LEU A 71 -8.58 2.73 4.62
CA LEU A 71 -7.26 2.24 5.01
C LEU A 71 -6.45 3.32 5.71
N VAL A 72 -6.47 4.54 5.20
CA VAL A 72 -5.67 5.65 5.75
C VAL A 72 -6.25 6.18 7.06
N THR A 73 -7.57 6.11 7.24
CA THR A 73 -8.22 6.61 8.46
C THR A 73 -8.29 5.60 9.59
N SER A 74 -7.86 4.36 9.37
CA SER A 74 -7.92 3.27 10.35
C SER A 74 -7.24 3.62 11.68
N SER A 75 -7.88 3.29 12.80
CA SER A 75 -7.29 3.40 14.15
C SER A 75 -6.49 2.16 14.57
N ASN A 76 -6.78 1.01 13.96
CA ASN A 76 -6.28 -0.30 14.37
C ASN A 76 -5.55 -1.08 13.29
N LEU A 77 -4.68 -2.00 13.70
CA LEU A 77 -4.05 -2.96 12.79
C LEU A 77 -5.05 -3.86 12.05
N ILE A 78 -6.09 -4.34 12.74
CA ILE A 78 -7.14 -5.15 12.09
C ILE A 78 -7.97 -4.31 11.12
N GLN A 79 -8.26 -3.06 11.47
CA GLN A 79 -8.97 -2.15 10.56
C GLN A 79 -8.13 -1.85 9.31
N ILE A 80 -6.81 -1.65 9.45
CA ILE A 80 -5.90 -1.62 8.31
C ILE A 80 -6.06 -2.89 7.49
N TYR A 81 -5.96 -4.07 8.11
CA TYR A 81 -6.01 -5.35 7.39
C TYR A 81 -7.32 -5.54 6.61
N PHE A 82 -8.45 -5.13 7.18
CA PHE A 82 -9.74 -5.18 6.49
C PHE A 82 -9.73 -4.32 5.21
N PHE A 83 -9.31 -3.06 5.31
CA PHE A 83 -9.23 -2.18 4.14
C PHE A 83 -8.08 -2.54 3.20
N TRP A 84 -7.01 -3.13 3.71
CA TRP A 84 -5.87 -3.64 2.96
C TRP A 84 -6.29 -4.71 1.95
N GLU A 85 -7.16 -5.60 2.40
CA GLU A 85 -7.73 -6.65 1.58
C GLU A 85 -8.78 -6.12 0.60
N LEU A 86 -9.58 -5.13 1.01
CA LEU A 86 -10.50 -4.43 0.12
C LEU A 86 -9.76 -3.71 -1.02
N VAL A 87 -8.67 -3.01 -0.72
CA VAL A 87 -7.83 -2.37 -1.76
C VAL A 87 -7.24 -3.43 -2.70
N GLY A 88 -6.82 -4.58 -2.17
CA GLY A 88 -6.39 -5.73 -2.96
C GLY A 88 -7.49 -6.26 -3.89
N MET A 89 -8.70 -6.44 -3.37
CA MET A 89 -9.85 -6.87 -4.16
C MET A 89 -10.21 -5.86 -5.25
N CYS A 90 -10.22 -4.56 -4.94
CA CYS A 90 -10.47 -3.49 -5.92
C CYS A 90 -9.46 -3.54 -7.06
N SER A 91 -8.16 -3.69 -6.74
CA SER A 91 -7.11 -3.78 -7.75
C SER A 91 -7.28 -5.00 -8.66
N TYR A 92 -7.72 -6.14 -8.13
CA TYR A 92 -7.97 -7.35 -8.91
C TYR A 92 -9.09 -7.12 -9.93
N LEU A 93 -10.19 -6.50 -9.50
CA LEU A 93 -11.32 -6.16 -10.37
C LEU A 93 -10.95 -5.13 -11.43
N LEU A 94 -10.12 -4.15 -11.08
CA LEU A 94 -9.68 -3.08 -11.96
C LEU A 94 -8.65 -3.56 -13.00
N ILE A 95 -7.64 -4.34 -12.61
CA ILE A 95 -6.66 -4.93 -13.56
C ILE A 95 -7.39 -5.90 -14.52
N GLY A 96 -8.31 -6.70 -13.99
CA GLY A 96 -9.12 -7.66 -14.75
C GLY A 96 -10.32 -7.05 -15.47
N PHE A 97 -10.40 -5.72 -15.63
CA PHE A 97 -11.59 -5.05 -16.15
C PHE A 97 -12.00 -5.56 -17.54
N TRP A 98 -11.02 -5.77 -18.43
CA TRP A 98 -11.22 -6.41 -19.73
C TRP A 98 -10.98 -7.92 -19.68
N PHE A 99 -11.77 -8.62 -18.85
CA PHE A 99 -11.66 -10.06 -18.58
C PHE A 99 -11.73 -10.99 -19.81
N ILE A 100 -12.23 -10.49 -20.96
CA ILE A 100 -12.27 -11.25 -22.22
C ILE A 100 -10.85 -11.52 -22.75
N ARG A 101 -9.88 -10.65 -22.43
CA ARG A 101 -8.48 -10.82 -22.84
C ARG A 101 -7.77 -11.79 -21.87
N PRO A 102 -7.23 -12.92 -22.35
CA PRO A 102 -6.58 -13.91 -21.47
C PRO A 102 -5.34 -13.32 -20.77
N ILE A 103 -4.65 -12.37 -21.41
CA ILE A 103 -3.50 -11.68 -20.84
C ILE A 103 -3.90 -10.86 -19.61
N ALA A 104 -5.03 -10.13 -19.69
CA ALA A 104 -5.54 -9.34 -18.57
C ALA A 104 -6.05 -10.23 -17.43
N ALA A 105 -6.68 -11.37 -17.74
CA ALA A 105 -7.11 -12.36 -16.75
C ALA A 105 -5.92 -12.98 -16.00
N ASN A 106 -4.84 -13.33 -16.72
CA ASN A 106 -3.63 -13.85 -16.08
C ASN A 106 -2.92 -12.77 -15.25
N ALA A 107 -2.92 -11.51 -15.72
CA ALA A 107 -2.33 -10.39 -15.00
C ALA A 107 -3.04 -10.10 -13.68
N CYS A 108 -4.38 -10.09 -13.66
CA CYS A 108 -5.11 -9.84 -12.42
C CYS A 108 -4.93 -10.97 -11.41
N GLN A 109 -4.95 -12.23 -11.85
CA GLN A 109 -4.68 -13.38 -10.98
C GLN A 109 -3.27 -13.32 -10.39
N LYS A 110 -2.26 -13.03 -11.22
CA LYS A 110 -0.88 -12.87 -10.74
C LYS A 110 -0.80 -11.78 -9.68
N ALA A 111 -1.38 -10.61 -9.93
CA ALA A 111 -1.38 -9.50 -8.99
C ALA A 111 -2.09 -9.84 -7.67
N PHE A 112 -3.20 -10.57 -7.72
CA PHE A 112 -3.90 -10.98 -6.51
C PHE A 112 -3.08 -11.99 -5.71
N VAL A 113 -2.56 -13.04 -6.34
CA VAL A 113 -1.78 -14.08 -5.67
C VAL A 113 -0.50 -13.52 -5.05
N THR A 114 0.26 -12.68 -5.77
CA THR A 114 1.49 -12.08 -5.22
C THR A 114 1.21 -11.18 -4.03
N ASN A 115 0.11 -10.41 -4.07
CA ASN A 115 -0.28 -9.58 -2.94
C ASN A 115 -0.74 -10.43 -1.76
N ARG A 116 -1.49 -11.51 -2.00
CA ARG A 116 -1.97 -12.41 -0.94
C ARG A 116 -0.86 -13.10 -0.16
N VAL A 117 0.27 -13.38 -0.80
CA VAL A 117 1.45 -13.91 -0.09
C VAL A 117 1.97 -12.89 0.93
N GLY A 118 2.02 -11.61 0.58
CA GLY A 118 2.37 -10.54 1.53
C GLY A 118 1.28 -10.31 2.58
N ASP A 119 0.01 -10.37 2.17
CA ASP A 119 -1.15 -10.16 3.07
C ASP A 119 -1.20 -11.27 4.13
N PHE A 120 -0.82 -12.51 3.79
CA PHE A 120 -0.65 -13.59 4.76
C PHE A 120 0.46 -13.29 5.77
N GLY A 121 1.59 -12.74 5.32
CA GLY A 121 2.65 -12.26 6.21
C GLY A 121 2.16 -11.16 7.14
N LEU A 122 1.43 -10.18 6.61
CA LEU A 122 0.83 -9.09 7.39
C LEU A 122 -0.09 -9.63 8.48
N LEU A 123 -0.97 -10.57 8.15
CA LEU A 123 -1.88 -11.19 9.12
C LEU A 123 -1.12 -11.89 10.25
N LEU A 124 -0.11 -12.69 9.92
CA LEU A 124 0.71 -13.37 10.92
C LEU A 124 1.49 -12.37 11.79
N GLY A 125 1.98 -11.28 11.20
CA GLY A 125 2.60 -10.19 11.94
C GLY A 125 1.65 -9.53 12.94
N ILE A 126 0.41 -9.23 12.52
CA ILE A 126 -0.62 -8.64 13.39
C ILE A 126 -0.95 -9.58 14.55
N LEU A 127 -1.15 -10.87 14.28
CA LEU A 127 -1.42 -11.87 15.31
C LEU A 127 -0.23 -12.04 16.27
N GLY A 128 0.99 -12.00 15.76
CA GLY A 128 2.21 -12.07 16.57
C GLY A 128 2.35 -10.88 17.53
N PHE A 129 2.11 -9.66 17.04
CA PHE A 129 2.13 -8.48 17.92
C PHE A 129 0.98 -8.48 18.91
N TYR A 130 -0.21 -8.91 18.51
CA TYR A 130 -1.33 -9.07 19.44
C TYR A 130 -1.02 -10.06 20.55
N TRP A 131 -0.31 -11.16 20.25
CA TRP A 131 0.11 -12.12 21.27
C TRP A 131 1.12 -11.53 22.28
N ILE A 132 1.93 -10.56 21.85
CA ILE A 132 2.91 -9.88 22.71
C ILE A 132 2.25 -8.76 23.53
N THR A 133 1.47 -7.88 22.90
CA THR A 133 0.98 -6.65 23.52
C THR A 133 -0.44 -6.77 24.07
N GLY A 134 -1.24 -7.72 23.59
CA GLY A 134 -2.66 -7.84 23.93
C GLY A 134 -3.56 -6.73 23.38
N SER A 135 -3.02 -5.76 22.63
CA SER A 135 -3.76 -4.65 22.02
C SER A 135 -3.43 -4.50 20.54
N LEU A 136 -4.42 -4.04 19.77
CA LEU A 136 -4.35 -3.81 18.32
C LEU A 136 -4.36 -2.32 17.96
N GLU A 137 -4.61 -1.45 18.95
CA GLU A 137 -4.61 0.01 18.83
C GLU A 137 -3.18 0.50 18.71
N PHE A 138 -2.91 1.41 17.76
CA PHE A 138 -1.53 1.86 17.53
C PHE A 138 -0.87 2.44 18.78
N ARG A 139 -1.61 3.22 19.58
CA ARG A 139 -1.05 3.90 20.76
C ARG A 139 -0.62 2.91 21.82
N ASP A 140 -1.55 2.06 22.25
CA ASP A 140 -1.30 1.05 23.28
C ASP A 140 -0.25 0.05 22.81
N LEU A 141 -0.31 -0.35 21.53
CA LEU A 141 0.67 -1.26 20.94
C LEU A 141 2.09 -0.69 21.02
N PHE A 142 2.30 0.59 20.69
CA PHE A 142 3.62 1.20 20.79
C PHE A 142 4.10 1.37 22.23
N GLU A 143 3.21 1.74 23.15
CA GLU A 143 3.56 1.95 24.56
C GLU A 143 3.91 0.63 25.27
N ILE A 144 3.06 -0.39 25.13
CA ILE A 144 3.27 -1.71 25.73
C ILE A 144 4.52 -2.36 25.13
N PHE A 145 4.69 -2.27 23.81
CA PHE A 145 5.84 -2.86 23.15
C PHE A 145 7.18 -2.27 23.64
N ASN A 146 7.26 -0.95 23.81
CA ASN A 146 8.47 -0.31 24.35
C ASN A 146 8.77 -0.79 25.78
N ASN A 147 7.76 -0.87 26.64
CA ASN A 147 7.94 -1.35 28.02
C ASN A 147 8.42 -2.80 28.08
N VAL A 148 7.85 -3.66 27.23
CA VAL A 148 8.19 -5.09 27.16
C VAL A 148 9.62 -5.30 26.63
N VAL A 149 10.05 -4.49 25.66
CA VAL A 149 11.43 -4.52 25.14
C VAL A 149 12.41 -4.00 26.18
N ASP A 150 12.11 -2.90 26.88
CA ASP A 150 12.98 -2.33 27.91
C ASP A 150 13.17 -3.27 29.10
N ASN A 151 12.14 -4.04 29.47
CA ASN A 151 12.21 -5.05 30.53
C ASN A 151 12.85 -6.38 30.09
N ASN A 152 13.21 -6.54 28.81
CA ASN A 152 13.69 -7.80 28.21
C ASN A 152 12.75 -9.00 28.45
N GLU A 153 11.43 -8.78 28.48
CA GLU A 153 10.45 -9.84 28.76
C GLU A 153 10.17 -10.75 27.55
N VAL A 154 10.61 -10.37 26.34
CA VAL A 154 10.33 -11.10 25.10
C VAL A 154 11.60 -11.38 24.31
N ASP A 155 11.64 -12.57 23.70
CA ASP A 155 12.71 -12.98 22.81
C ASP A 155 12.85 -12.03 21.61
N PHE A 156 14.01 -11.39 21.48
CA PHE A 156 14.34 -10.48 20.38
C PHE A 156 14.17 -11.13 19.00
N LEU A 157 14.51 -12.42 18.86
CA LEU A 157 14.33 -13.18 17.63
C LEU A 157 12.86 -13.28 17.22
N PHE A 158 11.97 -13.55 18.18
CA PHE A 158 10.54 -13.66 17.91
C PHE A 158 9.96 -12.31 17.45
N VAL A 159 10.31 -11.23 18.14
CA VAL A 159 9.91 -9.86 17.79
C VAL A 159 10.38 -9.46 16.40
N THR A 160 11.65 -9.74 16.07
CA THR A 160 12.19 -9.45 14.72
C THR A 160 11.46 -10.23 13.64
N LEU A 161 11.07 -11.48 13.91
CA LEU A 161 10.29 -12.30 12.97
C LEU A 161 8.88 -11.73 12.76
N CYS A 162 8.19 -11.33 13.83
CA CYS A 162 6.88 -10.66 13.73
C CYS A 162 6.97 -9.35 12.93
N ALA A 163 8.02 -8.54 13.17
CA ALA A 163 8.26 -7.31 12.42
C ALA A 163 8.56 -7.58 10.92
N CYS A 164 9.34 -8.61 10.61
CA CYS A 164 9.59 -9.06 9.23
C CYS A 164 8.28 -9.49 8.53
N LEU A 165 7.40 -10.20 9.26
CA LEU A 165 6.09 -10.62 8.73
C LEU A 165 5.16 -9.44 8.48
N LEU A 166 5.07 -8.46 9.40
CA LEU A 166 4.36 -7.20 9.14
C LEU A 166 4.91 -6.48 7.90
N PHE A 167 6.24 -6.43 7.77
CA PHE A 167 6.90 -5.79 6.64
C PHE A 167 6.63 -6.50 5.31
N ALA A 168 6.45 -7.83 5.32
CA ALA A 168 6.14 -8.60 4.11
C ALA A 168 4.84 -8.12 3.41
N GLY A 169 3.86 -7.64 4.17
CA GLY A 169 2.68 -6.98 3.62
C GLY A 169 3.05 -5.74 2.80
N ALA A 170 3.83 -4.83 3.40
CA ALA A 170 4.30 -3.63 2.73
C ALA A 170 5.11 -3.96 1.47
N VAL A 171 5.98 -4.97 1.52
CA VAL A 171 6.78 -5.45 0.38
C VAL A 171 5.90 -5.83 -0.81
N ALA A 172 4.80 -6.55 -0.59
CA ALA A 172 3.93 -6.99 -1.68
C ALA A 172 3.16 -5.83 -2.34
N LYS A 173 2.45 -5.01 -1.55
CA LYS A 173 1.62 -3.91 -2.10
C LYS A 173 2.43 -2.79 -2.72
N SER A 174 3.65 -2.53 -2.21
CA SER A 174 4.55 -1.53 -2.80
C SER A 174 5.52 -2.12 -3.83
N ALA A 175 5.26 -3.35 -4.31
CA ALA A 175 6.01 -4.02 -5.36
C ALA A 175 7.53 -4.02 -5.12
N GLN A 176 7.93 -4.27 -3.88
CA GLN A 176 9.33 -4.40 -3.52
C GLN A 176 9.85 -5.79 -3.85
N PHE A 177 11.18 -5.94 -3.85
CA PHE A 177 11.84 -7.22 -4.03
C PHE A 177 11.56 -8.06 -2.77
N PRO A 178 11.10 -9.30 -2.91
CA PRO A 178 10.99 -10.09 -4.15
C PRO A 178 9.62 -9.99 -4.87
N LEU A 179 8.56 -9.52 -4.21
CA LEU A 179 7.16 -9.56 -4.68
C LEU A 179 6.77 -8.42 -5.66
N HIS A 180 7.62 -8.14 -6.65
CA HIS A 180 7.45 -7.01 -7.59
C HIS A 180 6.83 -7.39 -8.94
N VAL A 181 6.77 -8.70 -9.26
CA VAL A 181 6.47 -9.22 -10.60
C VAL A 181 5.08 -8.85 -11.12
N TRP A 182 4.14 -8.51 -10.23
CA TRP A 182 2.78 -8.15 -10.63
C TRP A 182 2.67 -6.74 -11.22
N LEU A 183 3.57 -5.83 -10.85
CA LEU A 183 3.44 -4.41 -11.14
C LEU A 183 3.53 -4.09 -12.65
N PRO A 184 4.44 -4.69 -13.44
CA PRO A 184 4.49 -4.47 -14.89
C PRO A 184 3.28 -5.05 -15.62
N ASP A 185 2.75 -6.19 -15.16
CA ASP A 185 1.59 -6.86 -15.76
C ASP A 185 0.27 -6.14 -15.42
N ALA A 186 0.23 -5.40 -14.30
CA ALA A 186 -0.92 -4.54 -13.97
C ALA A 186 -1.20 -3.47 -15.06
N MET A 187 -0.23 -3.19 -15.94
CA MET A 187 -0.37 -2.26 -17.07
C MET A 187 -1.31 -2.75 -18.19
N GLU A 188 -1.76 -4.00 -18.13
CA GLU A 188 -2.78 -4.55 -19.03
C GLU A 188 -4.17 -3.98 -18.75
N GLY A 189 -4.38 -3.40 -17.56
CA GLY A 189 -5.59 -2.66 -17.22
C GLY A 189 -5.72 -1.32 -17.99
N PRO A 190 -6.90 -0.69 -17.92
CA PRO A 190 -7.12 0.67 -18.42
C PRO A 190 -6.10 1.68 -17.87
N THR A 191 -5.72 2.67 -18.67
CA THR A 191 -4.72 3.68 -18.27
C THR A 191 -5.13 4.52 -17.06
N PRO A 192 -6.42 4.90 -16.84
CA PRO A 192 -6.77 5.68 -15.64
C PRO A 192 -6.58 4.85 -14.36
N ILE A 193 -6.77 3.53 -14.43
CA ILE A 193 -6.49 2.61 -13.32
C ILE A 193 -5.01 2.57 -13.00
N SER A 194 -4.15 2.54 -14.03
CA SER A 194 -2.70 2.58 -13.83
C SER A 194 -2.28 3.87 -13.12
N ALA A 195 -2.88 5.02 -13.44
CA ALA A 195 -2.63 6.26 -12.71
C ALA A 195 -3.04 6.15 -11.24
N LEU A 196 -4.22 5.62 -10.95
CA LEU A 196 -4.75 5.51 -9.58
C LEU A 196 -3.96 4.52 -8.70
N ILE A 197 -3.68 3.31 -9.22
CA ILE A 197 -2.95 2.25 -8.49
C ILE A 197 -1.53 2.69 -8.13
N HIS A 198 -0.86 3.40 -9.03
CA HIS A 198 0.54 3.77 -8.87
C HIS A 198 0.77 5.11 -8.16
N ALA A 199 -0.20 6.02 -8.21
CA ALA A 199 -0.08 7.32 -7.57
C ALA A 199 -0.67 7.34 -6.16
N ALA A 200 -1.87 6.77 -5.97
CA ALA A 200 -2.70 7.09 -4.81
C ALA A 200 -3.10 5.90 -3.94
N THR A 201 -3.23 4.68 -4.48
CA THR A 201 -3.83 3.57 -3.73
C THR A 201 -2.83 2.50 -3.31
N MET A 202 -2.77 1.40 -4.05
CA MET A 202 -2.13 0.15 -3.66
C MET A 202 -0.67 0.33 -3.25
N VAL A 203 0.06 1.02 -4.11
CA VAL A 203 1.48 1.27 -3.94
C VAL A 203 1.76 2.17 -2.74
N ALA A 204 0.94 3.19 -2.53
CA ALA A 204 1.08 4.13 -1.43
C ALA A 204 0.68 3.49 -0.08
N ALA A 205 -0.21 2.50 -0.08
CA ALA A 205 -0.62 1.77 1.12
C ALA A 205 0.58 1.06 1.80
N GLY A 206 1.50 0.47 1.00
CA GLY A 206 2.73 -0.13 1.52
C GLY A 206 3.60 0.86 2.29
N ILE A 207 3.83 2.03 1.72
CA ILE A 207 4.63 3.09 2.34
C ILE A 207 3.91 3.66 3.55
N PHE A 208 2.60 3.88 3.46
CA PHE A 208 1.77 4.36 4.57
C PHE A 208 1.85 3.42 5.78
N LEU A 209 1.74 2.11 5.58
CA LEU A 209 1.85 1.11 6.65
C LEU A 209 3.20 1.21 7.37
N VAL A 210 4.30 1.24 6.62
CA VAL A 210 5.65 1.35 7.21
C VAL A 210 5.83 2.68 7.92
N ALA A 211 5.32 3.76 7.35
CA ALA A 211 5.37 5.10 7.93
C ALA A 211 4.53 5.20 9.22
N ARG A 212 3.40 4.48 9.31
CA ARG A 212 2.55 4.39 10.51
C ARG A 212 3.21 3.54 11.61
N LEU A 213 3.86 2.45 11.23
CA LEU A 213 4.53 1.52 12.15
C LEU A 213 5.99 1.87 12.44
N LEU A 214 6.46 3.02 11.96
CA LEU A 214 7.82 3.48 12.15
C LEU A 214 8.25 3.56 13.64
N PRO A 215 7.40 3.99 14.60
CA PRO A 215 7.73 3.94 16.02
C PRO A 215 8.10 2.53 16.52
N LEU A 216 7.43 1.49 16.00
CA LEU A 216 7.73 0.09 16.31
C LEU A 216 9.03 -0.37 15.64
N PHE A 217 9.24 0.00 14.38
CA PHE A 217 10.42 -0.45 13.64
C PHE A 217 11.73 0.17 14.13
N ILE A 218 11.73 1.41 14.62
CA ILE A 218 12.94 2.06 15.17
C ILE A 218 13.55 1.27 16.33
N VAL A 219 12.70 0.66 17.17
CA VAL A 219 13.12 -0.11 18.34
C VAL A 219 13.82 -1.42 17.94
N ILE A 220 13.68 -1.85 16.68
CA ILE A 220 14.26 -3.09 16.15
C ILE A 220 15.28 -2.74 15.05
N PRO A 221 16.57 -2.49 15.37
CA PRO A 221 17.55 -2.02 14.37
C PRO A 221 17.68 -2.94 13.14
N PHE A 222 17.52 -4.25 13.35
CA PHE A 222 17.61 -5.24 12.27
C PHE A 222 16.52 -5.03 11.21
N ILE A 223 15.28 -4.69 11.59
CA ILE A 223 14.21 -4.47 10.63
C ILE A 223 14.45 -3.18 9.83
N MET A 224 14.93 -2.12 10.46
CA MET A 224 15.26 -0.86 9.77
C MET A 224 16.32 -1.08 8.68
N ASN A 225 17.37 -1.83 9.01
CA ASN A 225 18.40 -2.21 8.05
C ASN A 225 17.84 -3.08 6.92
N LEU A 226 16.93 -4.01 7.22
CA LEU A 226 16.27 -4.85 6.23
C LEU A 226 15.37 -4.04 5.29
N ILE A 227 14.60 -3.09 5.82
CA ILE A 227 13.76 -2.15 5.04
C ILE A 227 14.65 -1.34 4.08
N ALA A 228 15.75 -0.77 4.59
CA ALA A 228 16.70 -0.02 3.79
C ALA A 228 17.35 -0.88 2.70
N PHE A 229 17.77 -2.09 3.04
CA PHE A 229 18.42 -3.02 2.12
C PHE A 229 17.49 -3.42 0.96
N ILE A 230 16.24 -3.77 1.27
CA ILE A 230 15.24 -4.09 0.24
C ILE A 230 14.95 -2.85 -0.62
N GLY A 231 14.86 -1.66 -0.02
CA GLY A 231 14.71 -0.39 -0.74
C GLY A 231 15.85 -0.10 -1.73
N ILE A 232 17.10 -0.39 -1.36
CA ILE A 232 18.26 -0.24 -2.25
C ILE A 232 18.16 -1.19 -3.45
N ILE A 233 17.84 -2.46 -3.18
CA ILE A 233 17.71 -3.48 -4.24
C ILE A 233 16.61 -3.09 -5.23
N THR A 234 15.45 -2.68 -4.74
CA THR A 234 14.28 -2.36 -5.58
C THR A 234 14.49 -1.11 -6.42
N LEU A 235 15.17 -0.13 -5.85
CA LEU A 235 15.58 1.08 -6.54
C LEU A 235 16.47 0.76 -7.75
N LEU A 236 17.51 -0.04 -7.54
CA LEU A 236 18.46 -0.41 -8.59
C LEU A 236 17.82 -1.34 -9.64
N LEU A 237 17.05 -2.34 -9.20
CA LEU A 237 16.35 -3.26 -10.09
C LEU A 237 15.30 -2.53 -10.93
N GLY A 238 14.47 -1.69 -10.31
CA GLY A 238 13.45 -0.92 -11.02
C GLY A 238 14.05 0.04 -12.05
N ALA A 239 15.15 0.72 -11.71
CA ALA A 239 15.82 1.65 -12.62
C ALA A 239 16.41 0.94 -13.85
N THR A 240 17.11 -0.18 -13.64
CA THR A 240 17.73 -0.96 -14.73
C THR A 240 16.68 -1.61 -15.64
N LEU A 241 15.61 -2.18 -15.05
CA LEU A 241 14.52 -2.78 -15.82
C LEU A 241 13.72 -1.74 -16.61
N ALA A 242 13.55 -0.53 -16.09
CA ALA A 242 12.87 0.56 -16.78
C ALA A 242 13.59 0.98 -18.08
N LEU A 243 14.92 1.04 -18.08
CA LEU A 243 15.72 1.39 -19.27
C LEU A 243 15.60 0.34 -20.39
N ALA A 244 15.34 -0.92 -20.03
CA ALA A 244 15.17 -2.00 -20.99
C ALA A 244 13.75 -2.11 -21.57
N GLN A 245 12.78 -1.36 -21.05
CA GLN A 245 11.39 -1.44 -21.53
C GLN A 245 11.16 -0.66 -22.82
N LYS A 246 10.42 -1.28 -23.75
CA LYS A 246 9.91 -0.62 -24.97
C LYS A 246 8.49 -0.07 -24.78
N ASP A 247 7.70 -0.68 -23.91
CA ASP A 247 6.32 -0.26 -23.63
C ASP A 247 6.31 0.92 -22.65
N ILE A 248 5.68 2.04 -23.04
CA ILE A 248 5.61 3.27 -22.23
C ILE A 248 5.02 2.98 -20.84
N LYS A 249 3.90 2.24 -20.78
CA LYS A 249 3.23 1.90 -19.52
C LYS A 249 4.12 1.04 -18.61
N ARG A 250 4.79 0.02 -19.15
CA ARG A 250 5.69 -0.84 -18.37
C ARG A 250 6.93 -0.10 -17.90
N GLY A 251 7.50 0.78 -18.73
CA GLY A 251 8.59 1.68 -18.31
C GLY A 251 8.17 2.62 -17.18
N LEU A 252 6.94 3.16 -17.23
CA LEU A 252 6.37 3.95 -16.13
C LEU A 252 6.14 3.11 -14.86
N ALA A 253 5.73 1.85 -14.98
CA ALA A 253 5.58 0.93 -13.85
C ALA A 253 6.94 0.62 -13.17
N TYR A 254 7.98 0.28 -13.92
CA TYR A 254 9.30 0.03 -13.32
C TYR A 254 9.91 1.30 -12.69
N SER A 255 9.67 2.46 -13.29
CA SER A 255 10.07 3.72 -12.65
C SER A 255 9.20 4.08 -11.43
N THR A 256 8.01 3.49 -11.23
CA THR A 256 7.34 3.56 -9.91
C THR A 256 8.02 2.65 -8.92
N MET A 257 8.30 1.39 -9.29
CA MET A 257 9.03 0.45 -8.45
C MET A 257 10.33 1.05 -7.89
N SER A 258 11.11 1.72 -8.74
CA SER A 258 12.35 2.36 -8.30
C SER A 258 12.14 3.51 -7.33
N GLN A 259 11.11 4.35 -7.57
CA GLN A 259 10.79 5.50 -6.71
C GLN A 259 10.22 5.08 -5.35
N LEU A 260 9.49 3.97 -5.31
CA LEU A 260 9.07 3.35 -4.05
C LEU A 260 10.25 2.79 -3.29
N GLY A 261 11.22 2.18 -3.98
CA GLY A 261 12.49 1.80 -3.37
C GLY A 261 13.20 2.98 -2.70
N TYR A 262 13.24 4.15 -3.35
CA TYR A 262 13.75 5.39 -2.75
C TYR A 262 13.01 5.77 -1.45
N MET A 263 11.67 5.70 -1.45
CA MET A 263 10.88 6.02 -0.27
C MET A 263 11.08 5.00 0.87
N MET A 264 11.17 3.72 0.53
CA MET A 264 11.43 2.64 1.50
C MET A 264 12.82 2.76 2.10
N LEU A 265 13.83 3.13 1.29
CA LEU A 265 15.17 3.44 1.77
C LEU A 265 15.15 4.59 2.77
N ALA A 266 14.45 5.69 2.46
CA ALA A 266 14.33 6.82 3.37
C ALA A 266 13.65 6.43 4.70
N LEU A 267 12.62 5.59 4.65
CA LEU A 267 11.98 5.03 5.86
C LEU A 267 12.92 4.12 6.64
N GLY A 268 13.67 3.25 5.97
CA GLY A 268 14.65 2.36 6.60
C GLY A 268 15.85 3.09 7.23
N MET A 269 16.16 4.31 6.78
CA MET A 269 17.12 5.20 7.44
C MET A 269 16.50 6.03 8.59
N GLY A 270 15.21 5.87 8.88
CA GLY A 270 14.47 6.63 9.89
C GLY A 270 14.01 8.03 9.44
N SER A 271 14.24 8.41 8.18
CA SER A 271 13.87 9.73 7.65
C SER A 271 12.43 9.75 7.11
N TYR A 272 11.47 9.68 8.02
CA TYR A 272 10.04 9.71 7.69
C TYR A 272 9.62 10.97 6.91
N ARG A 273 10.16 12.15 7.28
CA ARG A 273 9.78 13.42 6.64
C ARG A 273 10.16 13.45 5.15
N ALA A 274 11.35 12.95 4.83
CA ALA A 274 11.82 12.89 3.44
C ALA A 274 10.98 11.90 2.62
N ALA A 275 10.68 10.72 3.19
CA ALA A 275 9.84 9.73 2.53
C ALA A 275 8.44 10.26 2.20
N LEU A 276 7.80 10.96 3.13
CA LEU A 276 6.48 11.55 2.89
C LEU A 276 6.49 12.68 1.88
N PHE A 277 7.46 13.58 1.96
CA PHE A 277 7.57 14.66 0.99
C PHE A 277 7.73 14.11 -0.42
N HIS A 278 8.57 13.08 -0.58
CA HIS A 278 8.76 12.38 -1.85
C HIS A 278 7.50 11.63 -2.30
N LEU A 279 6.72 11.07 -1.37
CA LEU A 279 5.46 10.41 -1.69
C LEU A 279 4.45 11.37 -2.32
N ILE A 280 4.36 12.61 -1.81
CA ILE A 280 3.47 13.64 -2.36
C ILE A 280 3.89 14.00 -3.78
N THR A 281 5.17 14.30 -4.00
CA THR A 281 5.67 14.68 -5.34
C THR A 281 5.58 13.52 -6.33
N HIS A 282 5.84 12.29 -5.87
CA HIS A 282 5.67 11.07 -6.64
C HIS A 282 4.21 10.89 -7.10
N ALA A 283 3.24 11.01 -6.20
CA ALA A 283 1.84 10.81 -6.54
C ALA A 283 1.36 11.74 -7.66
N TYR A 284 1.60 13.05 -7.53
CA TYR A 284 1.19 14.02 -8.55
C TYR A 284 1.94 13.84 -9.88
N SER A 285 3.27 13.63 -9.83
CA SER A 285 4.06 13.43 -11.04
C SER A 285 3.70 12.14 -11.76
N LYS A 286 3.43 11.04 -11.04
CA LYS A 286 3.01 9.78 -11.64
C LYS A 286 1.59 9.81 -12.17
N ALA A 287 0.66 10.44 -11.46
CA ALA A 287 -0.68 10.66 -12.01
C ALA A 287 -0.59 11.39 -13.35
N LEU A 288 0.18 12.48 -13.42
CA LEU A 288 0.41 13.22 -14.66
C LEU A 288 1.02 12.35 -15.76
N LEU A 289 2.11 11.61 -15.46
CA LEU A 289 2.79 10.77 -16.45
C LEU A 289 1.89 9.64 -16.99
N PHE A 290 1.12 8.97 -16.12
CA PHE A 290 0.22 7.90 -16.57
C PHE A 290 -0.96 8.43 -17.38
N LEU A 291 -1.60 9.52 -16.94
CA LEU A 291 -2.70 10.13 -17.69
C LEU A 291 -2.20 10.71 -19.03
N GLY A 292 -1.03 11.35 -19.04
CA GLY A 292 -0.36 11.81 -20.26
C GLY A 292 0.01 10.68 -21.21
N SER A 293 0.50 9.55 -20.69
CA SER A 293 0.73 8.35 -21.51
C SER A 293 -0.57 7.82 -22.11
N GLY A 294 -1.67 7.88 -21.36
CA GLY A 294 -3.00 7.50 -21.84
C GLY A 294 -3.46 8.36 -23.01
N SER A 295 -3.20 9.67 -22.98
CA SER A 295 -3.54 10.57 -24.10
C SER A 295 -2.71 10.35 -25.37
N ILE A 296 -1.54 9.73 -25.26
CA ILE A 296 -0.72 9.36 -26.43
C ILE A 296 -1.18 8.02 -27.03
N ILE A 297 -1.73 7.14 -26.20
CA ILE A 297 -2.17 5.80 -26.58
C ILE A 297 -3.59 5.80 -27.18
N HIS A 298 -4.46 6.67 -26.67
CA HIS A 298 -5.86 6.82 -27.09
C HIS A 298 -5.97 7.62 -28.39
#